data_AF-A0A8H5H1M7-F1
#
_entry.id   AF-A0A8H5H1M7-F1
#
_cell.length_a   1.000
_cell.length_b   1.000
_cell.length_c   1.000
_cell.angle_alpha   90.00
_cell.angle_beta   90.00
_cell.angle_gamma   90.00
#
_symmetry.space_group_name_H-M   'P 1'
#
loop_
_entity.id
_entity.type
_entity.pdbx_description
1 polymer ?
#
loop_
_entity_poly.entity_id
_entity_poly.type
_entity_poly.pdbx_seq_one_letter_code
_entity_poly.pdbx_strand_id
1 'polypeptide(L)'
;MVKSKFLDFCLNVWKNVGINNVQGHSFRIGSAVHLLSLGVAPEYITALGGWTSLAFLLYWRQLIDIVPAAIHKALDLDKVKQTVEEFHKKNSISNALLDTAASGINCTPDDFLPDSS
;
A
#
# COMPACT_ATOMS: atom_id res chain seq x y z
N MET A 1 0.09 23.84 26.05
CA MET A 1 1.34 23.29 26.65
C MET A 1 1.50 21.76 26.51
N VAL A 2 0.48 20.99 26.11
CA VAL A 2 0.58 19.51 25.94
C VAL A 2 1.26 19.12 24.62
N LYS A 3 1.02 19.88 23.54
CA LYS A 3 1.53 19.59 22.20
C LYS A 3 3.06 19.61 22.10
N SER A 4 3.75 20.60 22.68
CA SER A 4 5.22 20.67 22.59
C SER A 4 5.88 19.53 23.35
N LYS A 5 5.46 19.29 24.60
CA LYS A 5 5.98 18.20 25.43
C LYS A 5 5.81 16.83 24.78
N PHE A 6 4.65 16.57 24.15
CA PHE A 6 4.41 15.33 23.41
C PHE A 6 5.34 15.21 22.19
N LEU A 7 5.47 16.28 21.40
CA LEU A 7 6.38 16.28 20.24
C LEU A 7 7.84 16.11 20.67
N ASP A 8 8.28 16.79 21.73
CA ASP A 8 9.63 16.67 22.28
C ASP A 8 9.92 15.23 22.74
N PHE A 9 8.94 14.60 23.39
CA PHE A 9 9.02 13.18 23.78
C PHE A 9 9.20 12.27 22.56
N CYS A 10 8.32 12.38 21.55
CA CYS A 10 8.42 11.56 20.34
C CYS A 10 9.73 11.80 19.59
N LEU A 11 10.15 13.06 19.46
CA LEU A 11 11.41 13.42 18.82
C LEU A 11 12.61 12.79 19.55
N ASN A 12 12.62 12.75 20.88
CA ASN A 12 13.69 12.10 21.63
C ASN A 12 13.73 10.59 21.38
N VAL A 13 12.57 9.91 21.35
CA VAL A 13 12.49 8.48 21.02
C VAL A 13 13.03 8.21 19.61
N TRP A 14 12.65 9.02 18.63
CA TRP A 14 13.08 8.82 17.23
C TRP A 14 14.54 9.18 16.96
N LYS A 15 15.07 10.21 17.64
CA LYS A 15 16.50 10.53 17.61
C LYS A 15 17.36 9.34 18.04
N ASN A 16 16.93 8.60 19.05
CA ASN A 16 17.67 7.43 19.55
C ASN A 16 17.78 6.29 18.52
N VAL A 17 16.90 6.25 17.52
CA VAL A 17 16.93 5.28 16.41
C VAL A 17 17.41 5.90 15.09
N GLY A 18 17.99 7.11 15.14
CA GLY A 18 18.55 7.80 13.97
C GLY A 18 17.53 8.46 13.04
N ILE A 19 16.25 8.52 13.43
CA ILE A 19 15.19 9.16 12.64
C ILE A 19 15.05 10.62 13.08
N ASN A 20 15.62 11.51 12.28
CA ASN A 20 15.56 12.95 12.51
C ASN A 20 14.42 13.58 11.68
N ASN A 21 13.83 14.67 12.19
CA ASN A 21 12.90 15.55 11.46
C ASN A 21 11.43 15.09 11.32
N VAL A 22 10.89 14.31 12.27
CA VAL A 22 9.45 14.02 12.28
C VAL A 22 8.67 15.20 12.84
N GLN A 23 7.84 15.83 12.00
CA GLN A 23 7.12 17.05 12.36
C GLN A 23 5.69 16.75 12.82
N GLY A 24 5.06 17.71 13.50
CA GLY A 24 3.64 17.61 13.88
C GLY A 24 2.70 17.34 12.69
N HIS A 25 3.06 17.78 11.48
CA HIS A 25 2.30 17.49 10.26
C HIS A 25 2.35 16.01 9.87
N SER A 26 3.48 15.33 10.11
CA SER A 26 3.66 13.90 9.84
C SER A 26 2.66 13.05 10.63
N PHE A 27 2.34 13.44 11.88
CA PHE A 27 1.32 12.76 12.67
C PHE A 27 -0.08 12.92 12.06
N ARG A 28 -0.44 14.11 11.55
CA ARG A 28 -1.75 14.35 10.93
C ARG A 28 -1.92 13.54 9.64
N ILE A 29 -0.88 13.47 8.82
CA ILE A 29 -0.89 12.66 7.59
C ILE A 29 -0.93 11.18 7.96
N GLY A 30 -0.04 10.72 8.84
CA GLY A 30 0.05 9.32 9.26
C GLY A 30 -1.22 8.81 9.93
N SER A 31 -1.85 9.62 10.79
CA SER A 31 -3.14 9.26 11.41
C SER A 31 -4.27 9.18 10.39
N ALA A 32 -4.32 10.11 9.43
CA ALA A 32 -5.32 10.10 8.37
C ALA A 32 -5.17 8.85 7.48
N VAL A 33 -3.93 8.54 7.08
CA VAL A 33 -3.60 7.32 6.33
C VAL A 33 -4.00 6.07 7.11
N HIS A 34 -3.68 6.00 8.41
CA HIS A 34 -4.04 4.85 9.24
C HIS A 34 -5.55 4.64 9.34
N LEU A 35 -6.33 5.71 9.56
CA LEU A 35 -7.79 5.63 9.61
C LEU A 35 -8.39 5.22 8.26
N LEU A 36 -7.86 5.73 7.15
CA LEU A 36 -8.26 5.28 5.81
C LEU A 36 -7.97 3.80 5.59
N SER A 37 -6.82 3.30 6.06
CA SER A 37 -6.49 1.86 6.00
C SER A 37 -7.49 0.98 6.76
N LEU A 38 -8.14 1.52 7.78
CA LEU A 38 -9.19 0.84 8.54
C LEU A 38 -10.57 0.95 7.87
N GLY A 39 -10.67 1.59 6.71
CA GLY A 39 -11.93 1.78 5.99
C GLY A 39 -12.81 2.90 6.57
N VAL A 40 -12.26 3.77 7.42
CA VAL A 40 -13.01 4.92 7.96
C VAL A 40 -13.31 5.90 6.84
N ALA A 41 -14.57 6.34 6.74
CA ALA A 41 -14.99 7.25 5.67
C ALA A 41 -14.26 8.61 5.78
N PRO A 42 -13.87 9.22 4.63
CA PRO A 42 -13.08 10.46 4.61
C PRO A 42 -13.69 11.62 5.41
N GLU A 43 -15.01 11.71 5.50
CA GLU A 43 -15.75 12.77 6.21
C GLU A 43 -15.50 12.74 7.72
N TYR A 44 -15.33 11.55 8.30
CA TYR A 44 -14.95 11.42 9.71
C TYR A 44 -13.49 11.81 9.92
N ILE A 45 -12.61 11.48 8.96
CA ILE A 45 -11.18 11.79 9.04
C ILE A 45 -10.93 13.30 8.89
N THR A 46 -11.68 13.98 8.03
CA THR A 46 -11.61 15.43 7.89
C THR A 46 -12.07 16.13 9.16
N ALA A 47 -13.19 15.67 9.74
CA ALA A 47 -13.72 16.20 10.99
C ALA A 47 -12.75 15.99 12.17
N LEU A 48 -12.21 14.78 12.34
CA LEU A 48 -11.24 14.46 13.40
C LEU A 48 -9.91 15.19 13.22
N GLY A 49 -9.43 15.27 11.98
CA GLY A 49 -8.13 15.82 11.66
C GLY A 49 -8.14 17.32 11.42
N GLY A 50 -9.30 18.00 11.44
CA GLY A 50 -9.42 19.43 11.13
C GLY A 50 -8.93 19.79 9.73
N TRP A 51 -9.22 18.93 8.75
CA TRP A 51 -8.85 19.14 7.35
C TRP A 51 -9.95 19.91 6.64
N THR A 52 -9.60 21.02 6.01
CA THR A 52 -10.52 21.82 5.18
C THR A 52 -10.59 21.32 3.75
N SER A 53 -9.72 20.39 3.35
CA SER A 53 -9.66 19.82 2.01
C SER A 53 -9.40 18.32 2.04
N LEU A 54 -9.80 17.64 0.97
CA LEU A 54 -9.57 16.21 0.75
C LEU A 54 -8.18 15.90 0.17
N ALA A 55 -7.24 16.85 0.21
CA ALA A 55 -5.90 16.67 -0.35
C ALA A 55 -5.12 15.50 0.28
N PHE A 56 -5.45 15.10 1.51
CA PHE A 56 -4.86 13.92 2.16
C PHE A 56 -5.19 12.60 1.43
N LEU A 57 -6.27 12.54 0.64
CA LEU A 57 -6.59 11.37 -0.20
C LEU A 57 -5.53 11.11 -1.28
N LEU A 58 -4.75 12.12 -1.68
CA LEU A 58 -3.65 11.93 -2.61
C LEU A 58 -2.54 11.05 -2.02
N TYR A 59 -2.27 11.18 -0.72
CA TYR A 59 -1.33 10.31 -0.01
C TYR A 59 -1.83 8.88 0.03
N TRP A 60 -3.15 8.68 0.17
CA TRP A 60 -3.77 7.36 0.10
C TRP A 60 -3.62 6.70 -1.26
N ARG A 61 -3.91 7.43 -2.35
CA ARG A 61 -3.73 6.93 -3.71
C ARG A 61 -2.28 6.49 -3.95
N GLN A 62 -1.32 7.30 -3.53
CA GLN A 62 0.10 6.97 -3.66
C GLN A 62 0.50 5.77 -2.78
N LEU A 63 -0.15 5.56 -1.64
CA LEU A 63 0.09 4.40 -0.79
C LEU A 63 -0.33 3.09 -1.47
N ILE A 64 -1.44 3.11 -2.21
CA ILE A 64 -1.88 1.96 -3.02
C ILE A 64 -0.83 1.60 -4.08
N ASP A 65 -0.07 2.57 -4.60
CA ASP A 65 1.00 2.31 -5.57
C ASP A 65 2.29 1.81 -4.89
N ILE A 66 2.61 2.38 -3.72
CA ILE A 66 3.84 2.04 -2.97
C ILE A 66 3.78 0.64 -2.37
N VAL A 67 2.62 0.23 -1.83
CA VAL A 67 2.47 -1.05 -1.12
C VAL A 67 2.81 -2.25 -2.03
N PRO A 68 2.24 -2.40 -3.24
CA PRO A 68 2.62 -3.45 -4.18
C PRO A 68 4.10 -3.42 -4.56
N ALA A 69 4.67 -2.23 -4.78
CA ALA A 69 6.09 -2.10 -5.11
C ALA A 69 7.01 -2.54 -3.95
N ALA A 70 6.66 -2.15 -2.72
CA ALA A 70 7.38 -2.57 -1.52
C ALA A 70 7.25 -4.07 -1.27
N ILE A 71 6.04 -4.62 -1.42
CA ILE A 71 5.79 -6.07 -1.34
C ILE A 71 6.61 -6.79 -2.41
N HIS A 72 6.55 -6.36 -3.67
CA HIS A 72 7.33 -6.94 -4.76
C HIS A 72 8.83 -6.96 -4.46
N LYS A 73 9.38 -5.89 -3.88
CA LYS A 73 10.80 -5.82 -3.48
C LYS A 73 11.14 -6.74 -2.29
N ALA A 74 10.20 -6.91 -1.35
CA ALA A 74 10.39 -7.74 -0.18
C ALA A 74 10.16 -9.24 -0.45
N LEU A 75 9.43 -9.57 -1.52
CA LEU A 75 9.20 -10.94 -1.94
C LEU A 75 10.50 -11.53 -2.50
N ASP A 76 10.90 -12.66 -1.92
CA ASP A 76 11.88 -13.56 -2.52
C ASP A 76 11.21 -14.28 -3.70
N LEU A 77 11.28 -13.65 -4.87
CA LEU A 77 10.66 -14.15 -6.10
C LEU A 77 11.21 -15.53 -6.50
N ASP A 78 12.44 -15.85 -6.12
CA ASP A 78 13.04 -17.15 -6.42
C ASP A 78 12.41 -18.25 -5.56
N LYS A 79 12.17 -17.96 -4.27
CA LYS A 79 11.42 -18.87 -3.39
C LYS A 79 9.97 -19.05 -3.83
N VAL A 80 9.32 -17.99 -4.34
CA VAL A 80 7.97 -18.08 -4.92
C VAL A 80 7.97 -18.97 -6.16
N LYS A 81 8.91 -18.77 -7.09
CA LYS A 81 9.05 -19.61 -8.29
C LYS A 81 9.29 -21.06 -7.94
N GLN A 82 10.22 -21.34 -7.03
CA GLN A 82 10.50 -22.70 -6.57
C GLN A 82 9.26 -23.36 -5.96
N THR A 83 8.51 -22.65 -5.11
CA THR A 83 7.28 -23.18 -4.51
C THR A 83 6.22 -23.52 -5.56
N VAL A 84 6.08 -22.67 -6.58
CA VAL A 84 5.15 -22.90 -7.70
C VAL A 84 5.59 -24.12 -8.52
N GLU A 85 6.89 -24.23 -8.86
CA GLU A 85 7.44 -25.39 -9.57
C GLU A 85 7.27 -26.70 -8.79
N GLU A 86 7.51 -26.67 -7.48
CA GLU A 86 7.27 -27.81 -6.58
C GLU A 86 5.79 -28.20 -6.54
N PHE A 87 4.88 -27.23 -6.49
CA PHE A 87 3.44 -27.48 -6.56
C PHE A 87 3.03 -28.08 -7.92
N HIS A 88 3.57 -27.58 -9.03
CA HIS A 88 3.28 -28.11 -10.37
C HIS A 88 3.74 -29.56 -10.50
N LYS A 89 4.97 -29.85 -10.04
CA LYS A 89 5.53 -31.20 -10.03
C LYS A 89 4.72 -32.15 -9.15
N LYS A 90 4.26 -31.68 -7.99
CA LYS A 90 3.44 -32.47 -7.06
C LYS A 90 2.05 -32.79 -7.60
N ASN A 91 1.44 -31.85 -8.33
CA ASN A 91 0.07 -31.99 -8.84
C ASN A 91 0.01 -32.44 -10.31
N SER A 92 1.15 -32.77 -10.94
CA SER A 92 1.23 -33.18 -12.34
C SER A 92 0.47 -32.25 -13.30
N ILE A 93 0.47 -30.95 -13.02
CA ILE A 93 -0.17 -29.95 -13.86
C ILE A 93 0.68 -29.80 -15.12
N SER A 94 0.16 -30.24 -16.26
CA SER A 94 0.85 -30.12 -17.54
C SER A 94 1.00 -28.65 -17.92
N ASN A 95 2.19 -28.25 -18.39
CA ASN A 95 2.42 -26.90 -18.92
C ASN A 95 1.44 -26.53 -20.05
N ALA A 96 0.96 -27.54 -20.81
CA ALA A 96 -0.06 -27.34 -21.84
C ALA A 96 -1.39 -26.79 -21.29
N LEU A 97 -1.78 -27.11 -20.05
CA LEU A 97 -2.98 -26.58 -19.40
C LEU A 97 -2.80 -25.11 -18.99
N LEU A 98 -1.60 -24.73 -18.58
CA LEU A 98 -1.25 -23.35 -18.23
C LEU A 98 -1.13 -22.48 -19.48
N ASP A 99 -0.53 -22.99 -20.55
CA ASP A 99 -0.45 -22.31 -21.85
C ASP A 99 -1.84 -22.14 -22.45
N THR A 100 -2.76 -23.09 -22.24
CA THR A 100 -4.17 -22.99 -22.66
C THR A 100 -4.94 -21.98 -21.80
N ALA A 101 -4.68 -21.92 -20.49
CA ALA A 101 -5.30 -20.94 -19.61
C ALA A 101 -4.78 -19.51 -19.85
N ALA A 102 -3.48 -19.37 -20.13
CA ALA A 102 -2.84 -18.09 -20.45
C ALA A 102 -3.23 -17.59 -21.85
N SER A 103 -3.37 -18.49 -22.84
CA SER A 103 -3.85 -18.13 -24.18
C SER A 103 -5.37 -17.93 -24.28
N GLY A 104 -6.14 -18.47 -23.33
CA GLY A 104 -7.57 -18.18 -23.16
C GLY A 104 -7.85 -16.81 -22.54
N ILE A 105 -6.87 -16.22 -21.85
CA ILE A 105 -6.90 -14.83 -21.36
C ILE A 105 -6.15 -13.96 -22.38
N ASN A 106 -6.70 -13.83 -23.58
CA ASN A 106 -6.38 -12.65 -24.41
C ASN A 106 -7.11 -11.45 -23.81
N CYS A 107 -6.70 -11.01 -22.62
CA CYS A 107 -7.02 -9.65 -22.20
C CYS A 107 -6.06 -8.74 -22.96
N THR A 108 -6.57 -8.11 -24.01
CA THR A 108 -5.81 -7.04 -24.65
C THR A 108 -5.78 -5.84 -23.69
N PRO A 109 -4.76 -4.99 -23.73
CA PRO A 109 -4.71 -3.79 -22.89
C PRO A 109 -5.93 -2.86 -23.03
N ASP A 110 -6.73 -3.02 -24.09
CA ASP A 110 -7.95 -2.27 -24.35
C ASP A 110 -9.15 -2.69 -23.46
N ASP A 111 -9.13 -3.88 -22.85
CA ASP A 111 -10.22 -4.35 -21.98
C ASP A 111 -10.32 -3.59 -20.65
N PHE A 112 -9.37 -2.71 -20.34
CA PHE A 112 -9.33 -1.87 -19.13
C PHE A 112 -9.58 -0.39 -19.38
N LEU A 113 -9.93 0.02 -20.61
CA LEU A 113 -10.41 1.38 -20.87
C LEU A 113 -11.92 1.45 -20.62
N PRO A 114 -12.42 2.39 -19.79
CA PRO A 114 -13.85 2.57 -19.65
C PRO A 114 -14.44 3.04 -20.99
N ASP A 115 -15.56 2.45 -21.39
CA ASP A 115 -16.30 2.85 -22.58
C ASP A 115 -16.50 4.36 -22.58
N SER A 116 -15.87 5.02 -23.55
CA SER A 116 -16.04 6.44 -23.80
C SER A 116 -17.43 6.64 -24.40
N SER A 117 -18.38 7.10 -23.58
CA SER A 117 -19.66 7.64 -24.05
C SER A 117 -19.51 9.07 -24.54
#